data_AF-A0A6S6TPL3-F1
#
_entry.id   AF-A0A6S6TPL3-F1
#
_cell.length_a   1.000
_cell.length_b   1.000
_cell.length_c   1.000
_cell.angle_alpha   90.00
_cell.angle_beta   90.00
_cell.angle_gamma   90.00
#
_symmetry.space_group_name_H-M   'P 1'
#
loop_
_entity.id
_entity.type
_entity.pdbx_description
1 polymer ?
#
loop_
_entity_poly.entity_id
_entity_poly.type
_entity_poly.pdbx_seq_one_letter_code
_entity_poly.pdbx_strand_id
1 'polypeptide(L)'
;MNKKVISLSLVTSFSLFSITGCNSETVASELVNTTPHTNQEKCFDANGESITCIMSGQDGAYLKNMPSYTQENNDIVSDNITNLMWQKTADMNDDGKINVSDKLSQSASVDYCSTLEQGGYSDWRLPNVTSLYSLIDFSGQDVSGWSGTDTQVNESLMHNGQQLHSTLLMKNKCLVST
;
A
#
# COMPACT_ATOMS: atom_id res chain seq x y z
N MET A 1 10.79 77.03 -23.52
CA MET A 1 11.75 76.29 -24.38
C MET A 1 11.02 75.11 -24.98
N ASN A 2 10.59 75.23 -26.23
CA ASN A 2 9.84 74.20 -26.94
C ASN A 2 10.77 73.53 -27.96
N LYS A 3 11.00 72.22 -27.85
CA LYS A 3 11.58 71.44 -28.95
C LYS A 3 10.58 70.36 -29.35
N LYS A 4 9.96 70.57 -30.51
CA LYS A 4 9.15 69.61 -31.25
C LYS A 4 10.03 68.41 -31.61
N VAL A 5 9.60 67.20 -31.25
CA VAL A 5 10.24 65.95 -31.66
C VAL A 5 9.56 65.47 -32.94
N ILE A 6 10.41 65.10 -33.90
CA ILE A 6 10.08 64.74 -35.29
C ILE A 6 9.52 63.31 -35.32
N SER A 7 8.44 63.13 -36.07
CA SER A 7 7.85 61.85 -36.44
C SER A 7 8.77 61.07 -37.39
N LEU A 8 8.99 59.78 -37.10
CA LEU A 8 9.56 58.83 -38.04
C LEU A 8 8.83 57.49 -37.88
N SER A 9 7.93 57.19 -38.81
CA SER A 9 7.27 55.88 -38.91
C SER A 9 8.24 54.88 -39.54
N LEU A 10 8.50 53.76 -38.85
CA LEU A 10 9.11 52.58 -39.48
C LEU A 10 8.20 51.36 -39.24
N VAL A 11 7.80 50.76 -40.35
CA VAL A 11 6.95 49.57 -40.45
C VAL A 11 7.78 48.35 -40.07
N THR A 12 7.35 47.55 -39.11
CA THR A 12 7.96 46.23 -38.85
C THR A 12 6.90 45.14 -39.03
N SER A 13 7.11 44.37 -40.09
CA SER A 13 6.36 43.19 -40.50
C SER A 13 6.22 42.18 -39.37
N PHE A 14 4.99 41.76 -39.07
CA PHE A 14 4.70 40.70 -38.10
C PHE A 14 4.89 39.35 -38.80
N SER A 15 5.98 38.65 -38.50
CA SER A 15 6.15 37.26 -38.93
C SER A 15 5.25 36.36 -38.10
N LEU A 16 4.26 35.71 -38.74
CA LEU A 16 3.50 34.62 -38.12
C LEU A 16 4.44 33.44 -37.89
N PHE A 17 4.76 33.18 -36.62
CA PHE A 17 5.19 31.85 -36.21
C PHE A 17 3.93 31.02 -35.95
N SER A 18 3.69 30.00 -36.77
CA SER A 18 2.74 28.95 -36.45
C SER A 18 3.24 28.23 -35.20
N ILE A 19 2.61 28.48 -34.06
CA ILE A 19 2.79 27.63 -32.89
C ILE A 19 2.00 26.36 -33.22
N THR A 20 2.68 25.37 -33.79
CA THR A 20 2.16 23.99 -33.73
C THR A 20 2.08 23.66 -32.25
N GLY A 21 0.87 23.75 -31.70
CA GLY A 21 0.59 23.34 -30.34
C GLY A 21 1.09 21.91 -30.16
N CYS A 22 2.10 21.75 -29.34
CA CYS A 22 2.38 20.46 -28.74
C CYS A 22 1.20 20.22 -27.80
N ASN A 23 0.23 19.42 -28.24
CA ASN A 23 -0.70 18.78 -27.32
C ASN A 23 0.12 17.76 -26.53
N SER A 24 0.93 18.22 -25.57
CA SER A 24 1.29 17.37 -24.45
C SER A 24 0.02 17.28 -23.63
N GLU A 25 -0.78 16.25 -23.90
CA GLU A 25 -1.65 15.70 -22.90
C GLU A 25 -0.75 15.32 -21.73
N THR A 26 -0.62 16.21 -20.77
CA THR A 26 -0.20 15.85 -19.43
C THR A 26 -1.27 14.90 -18.93
N VAL A 27 -1.05 13.60 -19.15
CA VAL A 27 -1.65 12.58 -18.32
C VAL A 27 -1.06 12.83 -16.94
N ALA A 28 -1.71 13.71 -16.17
CA ALA A 28 -1.54 13.71 -14.74
C ALA A 28 -2.01 12.32 -14.34
N SER A 29 -1.05 11.41 -14.12
CA SER A 29 -1.33 10.20 -13.35
C SER A 29 -1.99 10.73 -12.09
N GLU A 30 -3.30 10.52 -11.95
CA GLU A 30 -3.90 10.63 -10.64
C GLU A 30 -3.05 9.73 -9.76
N LEU A 31 -2.38 10.31 -8.77
CA LEU A 31 -1.83 9.53 -7.69
C LEU A 31 -3.07 9.01 -6.97
N VAL A 32 -3.62 7.89 -7.45
CA VAL A 32 -4.67 7.17 -6.76
C VAL A 32 -3.99 6.79 -5.45
N ASN A 33 -4.31 7.52 -4.38
CA ASN A 33 -3.74 7.28 -3.08
C ASN A 33 -4.42 6.01 -2.54
N THR A 34 -3.97 4.86 -3.05
CA THR A 34 -4.45 3.51 -2.75
C THR A 34 -3.89 3.04 -1.42
N THR A 35 -3.95 3.89 -0.40
CA THR A 35 -3.61 3.47 0.97
C THR A 35 -4.84 2.74 1.50
N PRO A 36 -4.73 1.45 1.84
CA PRO A 36 -5.83 0.76 2.49
C PRO A 36 -6.05 1.32 3.88
N HIS A 37 -7.31 1.29 4.29
CA HIS A 37 -7.72 1.56 5.67
C HIS A 37 -7.10 0.50 6.59
N THR A 38 -6.76 0.89 7.81
CA THR A 38 -6.02 0.00 8.72
C THR A 38 -6.90 -1.06 9.40
N ASN A 39 -8.19 -1.07 9.06
CA ASN A 39 -9.25 -1.86 9.71
C ASN A 39 -9.52 -1.47 11.18
N GLN A 40 -8.94 -0.38 11.66
CA GLN A 40 -9.25 0.15 12.99
C GLN A 40 -10.71 0.61 13.03
N GLU A 41 -11.54 0.00 13.87
CA GLU A 41 -12.97 0.36 14.02
C GLU A 41 -13.24 1.26 15.23
N LYS A 42 -12.35 1.26 16.22
CA LYS A 42 -12.50 2.00 17.48
C LYS A 42 -11.62 3.23 17.50
N CYS A 43 -12.10 4.27 18.16
CA CYS A 43 -11.36 5.48 18.45
C CYS A 43 -11.15 5.62 19.95
N PHE A 44 -10.05 6.23 20.35
CA PHE A 44 -9.65 6.33 21.76
C PHE A 44 -9.33 7.76 22.16
N ASP A 45 -9.54 8.10 23.42
CA ASP A 45 -9.10 9.38 23.99
C ASP A 45 -7.60 9.33 24.39
N ALA A 46 -7.11 10.42 24.98
CA ALA A 46 -5.72 10.50 25.44
C ALA A 46 -5.38 9.56 26.61
N ASN A 47 -6.40 8.99 27.27
CA ASN A 47 -6.25 8.02 28.36
C ASN A 47 -6.38 6.57 27.87
N GLY A 48 -6.63 6.35 26.57
CA GLY A 48 -6.86 5.03 25.99
C GLY A 48 -8.28 4.49 26.18
N GLU A 49 -9.23 5.33 26.60
CA GLU A 49 -10.63 4.94 26.73
C GLU A 49 -11.35 5.01 25.38
N SER A 50 -12.20 4.02 25.08
CA SER A 50 -12.95 3.99 23.82
C SER A 50 -13.96 5.13 23.76
N ILE A 51 -13.95 5.87 22.66
CA ILE A 51 -14.87 6.97 22.38
C ILE A 51 -15.62 6.72 21.06
N THR A 52 -16.63 7.55 20.79
CA THR A 52 -17.20 7.61 19.44
C THR A 52 -16.19 8.19 18.45
N CYS A 53 -16.13 7.64 17.24
CA CYS A 53 -15.22 8.11 16.20
C CYS A 53 -15.68 9.42 15.52
N ILE A 54 -16.88 9.91 15.82
CA ILE A 54 -17.41 11.12 15.18
C ILE A 54 -16.50 12.32 15.45
N MET A 55 -15.94 12.91 14.38
CA MET A 55 -15.04 14.06 14.42
C MET A 55 -13.75 13.85 15.24
N SER A 56 -13.36 12.60 15.51
CA SER A 56 -12.10 12.31 16.22
C SER A 56 -10.86 12.56 15.35
N GLY A 57 -11.02 12.50 14.03
CA GLY A 57 -9.92 12.54 13.06
C GLY A 57 -9.02 11.29 13.07
N GLN A 58 -9.41 10.25 13.82
CA GLN A 58 -8.71 8.96 13.89
C GLN A 58 -9.14 8.07 12.72
N ASP A 59 -8.34 7.04 12.40
CA ASP A 59 -8.58 6.19 11.22
C ASP A 59 -9.98 5.54 11.26
N GLY A 60 -10.40 5.02 12.43
CA GLY A 60 -11.73 4.44 12.60
C GLY A 60 -12.92 5.39 12.42
N ALA A 61 -12.69 6.69 12.22
CA ALA A 61 -13.73 7.62 11.79
C ALA A 61 -14.03 7.56 10.28
N TYR A 62 -13.19 6.88 9.49
CA TYR A 62 -13.25 6.84 8.05
C TYR A 62 -13.62 5.44 7.54
N LEU A 63 -14.45 5.37 6.49
CA LEU A 63 -14.88 4.09 5.87
C LEU A 63 -14.34 3.92 4.44
N LYS A 64 -13.41 4.78 4.02
CA LYS A 64 -12.84 4.75 2.67
C LYS A 64 -11.72 3.74 2.62
N ASN A 65 -11.59 3.02 1.49
CA ASN A 65 -10.51 2.05 1.24
C ASN A 65 -10.44 0.91 2.26
N MET A 66 -11.58 0.46 2.80
CA MET A 66 -11.64 -0.74 3.65
C MET A 66 -10.90 -1.92 2.99
N PRO A 67 -10.13 -2.72 3.75
CA PRO A 67 -9.40 -3.85 3.18
C PRO A 67 -10.32 -4.75 2.38
N SER A 68 -9.92 -5.08 1.16
CA SER A 68 -10.73 -5.86 0.24
C SER A 68 -9.80 -6.78 -0.56
N TYR A 69 -9.95 -8.08 -0.32
CA TYR A 69 -9.10 -9.11 -0.92
C TYR A 69 -9.96 -10.15 -1.63
N THR A 70 -9.52 -10.57 -2.81
CA THR A 70 -10.13 -11.65 -3.59
C THR A 70 -9.14 -12.79 -3.65
N GLN A 71 -9.51 -13.97 -3.14
CA GLN A 71 -8.70 -15.17 -3.39
C GLN A 71 -8.97 -15.65 -4.81
N GLU A 72 -7.91 -15.71 -5.60
CA GLU A 72 -7.92 -16.26 -6.95
C GLU A 72 -7.58 -17.76 -6.93
N ASN A 73 -7.60 -18.38 -8.11
CA ASN A 73 -7.06 -19.73 -8.28
C ASN A 73 -5.52 -19.72 -8.22
N ASN A 74 -4.92 -20.91 -8.05
CA ASN A 74 -3.45 -21.11 -8.07
C ASN A 74 -2.67 -20.35 -6.98
N ASP A 75 -3.26 -20.25 -5.78
CA ASP A 75 -2.62 -19.64 -4.60
C ASP A 75 -2.21 -18.17 -4.77
N ILE A 76 -3.01 -17.41 -5.51
CA ILE A 76 -2.90 -15.97 -5.66
C ILE A 76 -4.03 -15.26 -4.89
N VAL A 77 -3.73 -14.11 -4.31
CA VAL A 77 -4.71 -13.21 -3.67
C VAL A 77 -4.58 -11.81 -4.26
N SER A 78 -5.66 -11.27 -4.80
CA SER A 78 -5.74 -9.89 -5.32
C SER A 78 -6.15 -8.93 -4.21
N ASP A 79 -5.45 -7.80 -4.08
CA ASP A 79 -5.82 -6.66 -3.23
C ASP A 79 -6.57 -5.63 -4.10
N ASN A 80 -7.88 -5.51 -3.88
CA ASN A 80 -8.77 -4.67 -4.68
C ASN A 80 -8.60 -3.16 -4.37
N ILE A 81 -7.84 -2.80 -3.33
CA ILE A 81 -7.55 -1.41 -2.99
C ILE A 81 -6.25 -0.96 -3.63
N THR A 82 -5.20 -1.78 -3.55
CA THR A 82 -3.88 -1.45 -4.09
C THR A 82 -3.66 -1.89 -5.54
N ASN A 83 -4.54 -2.74 -6.08
CA ASN A 83 -4.36 -3.43 -7.36
C ASN A 83 -3.02 -4.21 -7.41
N LEU A 84 -2.67 -4.84 -6.30
CA LEU A 84 -1.52 -5.74 -6.19
C LEU A 84 -2.01 -7.17 -6.05
N MET A 85 -1.27 -8.11 -6.61
CA MET A 85 -1.48 -9.53 -6.39
C MET A 85 -0.37 -10.09 -5.52
N TRP A 86 -0.74 -11.00 -4.63
CA TRP A 86 0.12 -11.54 -3.60
C TRP A 86 0.13 -13.07 -3.66
N GLN A 87 1.27 -13.67 -3.34
CA GLN A 87 1.27 -15.10 -2.99
C GLN A 87 0.39 -15.31 -1.76
N LYS A 88 -0.48 -16.33 -1.82
CA LYS A 88 -1.41 -16.66 -0.73
C LYS A 88 -0.67 -17.08 0.53
N THR A 89 0.34 -17.92 0.40
CA THR A 89 1.15 -18.43 1.51
C THR A 89 2.55 -17.81 1.53
N ALA A 90 3.21 -17.87 2.69
CA ALA A 90 4.64 -17.59 2.85
C ALA A 90 5.41 -18.85 3.27
N ASP A 91 4.74 -20.00 3.17
CA ASP A 91 5.28 -21.34 3.43
C ASP A 91 6.30 -21.65 2.34
N MET A 92 7.53 -21.95 2.74
CA MET A 92 8.63 -22.23 1.84
C MET A 92 8.96 -23.72 1.76
N ASN A 93 8.38 -24.54 2.64
CA ASN A 93 8.68 -25.96 2.75
C ASN A 93 7.45 -26.89 2.55
N ASP A 94 6.30 -26.29 2.23
CA ASP A 94 5.01 -26.96 1.96
C ASP A 94 4.51 -27.83 3.13
N ASP A 95 4.91 -27.52 4.37
CA ASP A 95 4.48 -28.27 5.56
C ASP A 95 3.15 -27.76 6.14
N GLY A 96 2.59 -26.70 5.57
CA GLY A 96 1.35 -26.04 5.95
C GLY A 96 1.48 -25.15 7.19
N LYS A 97 2.70 -24.89 7.69
CA LYS A 97 2.96 -24.12 8.91
C LYS A 97 3.96 -23.02 8.65
N ILE A 98 3.52 -21.78 8.87
CA ILE A 98 4.40 -20.62 8.76
C ILE A 98 5.21 -20.46 10.06
N ASN A 99 6.51 -20.75 10.01
CA ASN A 99 7.38 -20.79 11.16
C ASN A 99 8.81 -20.28 10.85
N VAL A 100 9.75 -20.50 11.78
CA VAL A 100 11.13 -20.02 11.63
C VAL A 100 11.88 -20.67 10.46
N SER A 101 11.45 -21.87 10.04
CA SER A 101 12.05 -22.63 8.95
C SER A 101 11.77 -22.01 7.58
N ASP A 102 10.71 -21.20 7.46
CA ASP A 102 10.38 -20.49 6.23
C ASP A 102 11.23 -19.25 6.02
N LYS A 103 11.93 -18.76 7.05
CA LYS A 103 12.66 -17.49 7.00
C LYS A 103 13.78 -17.54 5.98
N LEU A 104 13.79 -16.56 5.08
CA LEU A 104 14.90 -16.32 4.17
C LEU A 104 15.71 -15.10 4.63
N SER A 105 16.99 -15.07 4.25
CA SER A 105 17.75 -13.81 4.29
C SER A 105 17.18 -12.86 3.24
N GLN A 106 17.40 -11.55 3.41
CA GLN A 106 16.86 -10.57 2.46
C GLN A 106 17.30 -10.83 1.02
N SER A 107 18.57 -11.23 0.80
CA SER A 107 19.07 -11.57 -0.54
C SER A 107 18.37 -12.81 -1.10
N ALA A 108 18.19 -13.85 -0.28
CA ALA A 108 17.49 -15.06 -0.69
C ALA A 108 16.00 -14.80 -0.99
N SER A 109 15.34 -13.88 -0.28
CA SER A 109 13.97 -13.48 -0.60
C SER A 109 13.88 -12.74 -1.94
N VAL A 110 14.86 -11.89 -2.26
CA VAL A 110 14.92 -11.22 -3.58
C VAL A 110 15.08 -12.25 -4.69
N ASP A 111 16.05 -13.15 -4.53
CA ASP A 111 16.33 -14.20 -5.52
C ASP A 111 15.09 -15.09 -5.71
N TYR A 112 14.50 -15.57 -4.60
CA TYR A 112 13.28 -16.37 -4.62
C TYR A 112 12.17 -15.70 -5.43
N CYS A 113 11.80 -14.46 -5.08
CA CYS A 113 10.74 -13.75 -5.79
C CYS A 113 11.07 -13.56 -7.27
N SER A 114 12.31 -13.23 -7.61
CA SER A 114 12.71 -12.98 -9.00
C SER A 114 12.67 -14.20 -9.92
N THR A 115 12.69 -15.41 -9.33
CA THR A 115 12.64 -16.69 -10.07
C THR A 115 11.31 -17.41 -9.92
N LEU A 116 10.38 -16.85 -9.15
CA LEU A 116 9.10 -17.47 -8.87
C LEU A 116 8.23 -17.48 -10.12
N GLU A 117 7.69 -18.64 -10.46
CA GLU A 117 6.63 -18.80 -11.45
C GLU A 117 5.40 -19.38 -10.76
N GLN A 118 4.38 -18.56 -10.54
CA GLN A 118 3.17 -18.97 -9.82
C GLN A 118 1.92 -18.34 -10.43
N GLY A 119 0.87 -19.15 -10.55
CA GLY A 119 -0.44 -18.77 -11.09
C GLY A 119 -0.42 -18.06 -12.46
N GLY A 120 0.59 -18.36 -13.28
CA GLY A 120 0.74 -17.81 -14.63
C GLY A 120 1.58 -16.54 -14.73
N TYR A 121 2.13 -16.06 -13.61
CA TYR A 121 2.99 -14.86 -13.55
C TYR A 121 4.44 -15.24 -13.23
N SER A 122 5.38 -14.50 -13.81
CA SER A 122 6.83 -14.69 -13.65
C SER A 122 7.57 -13.39 -13.28
N ASP A 123 6.84 -12.29 -13.14
CA ASP A 123 7.34 -10.96 -12.77
C ASP A 123 7.15 -10.65 -11.28
N TRP A 124 7.22 -11.70 -10.46
CA TRP A 124 7.16 -11.60 -9.02
C TRP A 124 8.37 -10.84 -8.47
N ARG A 125 8.13 -10.02 -7.44
CA ARG A 125 9.17 -9.25 -6.77
C ARG A 125 8.95 -9.17 -5.27
N LEU A 126 10.05 -8.91 -4.56
CA LEU A 126 9.99 -8.60 -3.14
C LEU A 126 9.24 -7.26 -2.95
N PRO A 127 8.24 -7.20 -2.05
CA PRO A 127 7.50 -5.98 -1.77
C PRO A 127 8.40 -4.94 -1.09
N ASN A 128 8.09 -3.67 -1.31
CA ASN A 128 8.66 -2.60 -0.49
C ASN A 128 7.88 -2.49 0.83
N VAL A 129 8.40 -1.65 1.73
CA VAL A 129 7.79 -1.44 3.06
C VAL A 129 6.33 -0.99 2.90
N THR A 130 6.04 0.01 2.08
CA THR A 130 4.67 0.53 1.89
C THR A 130 3.68 -0.54 1.43
N SER A 131 4.07 -1.41 0.50
CA SER A 131 3.23 -2.53 0.06
C SER A 131 3.02 -3.54 1.19
N LEU A 132 4.04 -3.86 1.99
CA LEU A 132 3.86 -4.77 3.14
C LEU A 132 2.91 -4.20 4.19
N TYR A 133 2.95 -2.89 4.43
CA TYR A 133 2.03 -2.23 5.35
C TYR A 133 0.57 -2.35 4.91
N SER A 134 0.31 -2.55 3.61
CA SER A 134 -1.05 -2.71 3.07
C SER A 134 -1.72 -4.00 3.58
N LEU A 135 -0.92 -5.01 3.95
CA LEU A 135 -1.40 -6.32 4.43
C LEU A 135 -1.62 -6.39 5.94
N ILE A 136 -1.26 -5.35 6.70
CA ILE A 136 -1.33 -5.39 8.16
C ILE A 136 -2.74 -4.99 8.61
N ASP A 137 -3.34 -5.82 9.44
CA ASP A 137 -4.56 -5.49 10.17
C ASP A 137 -4.20 -4.82 11.51
N PHE A 138 -4.65 -3.58 11.70
CA PHE A 138 -4.43 -2.79 12.91
C PHE A 138 -5.68 -2.71 13.80
N SER A 139 -6.70 -3.53 13.55
CA SER A 139 -7.89 -3.64 14.42
C SER A 139 -7.61 -4.24 15.81
N GLY A 140 -6.41 -4.79 16.01
CA GLY A 140 -5.98 -5.44 17.26
C GLY A 140 -5.87 -4.50 18.46
N GLN A 141 -5.86 -5.09 19.66
CA GLN A 141 -5.53 -4.36 20.89
C GLN A 141 -4.03 -4.12 21.00
N ASP A 142 -3.66 -2.92 21.45
CA ASP A 142 -2.29 -2.64 21.85
C ASP A 142 -1.87 -3.55 23.01
N VAL A 143 -0.81 -4.33 22.80
CA VAL A 143 -0.24 -5.24 23.78
C VAL A 143 0.50 -4.51 24.91
N SER A 144 0.72 -3.20 24.81
CA SER A 144 1.42 -2.41 25.83
C SER A 144 0.71 -2.41 27.20
N GLY A 145 -0.58 -2.75 27.25
CA GLY A 145 -1.36 -2.93 28.49
C GLY A 145 -1.29 -4.33 29.09
N TRP A 146 -0.56 -5.27 28.48
CA TRP A 146 -0.46 -6.65 28.94
C TRP A 146 0.57 -6.80 30.07
N SER A 147 0.12 -7.18 31.26
CA SER A 147 0.98 -7.44 32.43
C SER A 147 1.40 -8.92 32.58
N GLY A 148 1.15 -9.76 31.56
CA GLY A 148 1.51 -11.17 31.58
C GLY A 148 2.91 -11.44 31.03
N THR A 149 3.49 -12.60 31.35
CA THR A 149 4.85 -13.00 30.96
C THR A 149 4.95 -13.70 29.61
N ASP A 150 3.83 -13.92 28.93
CA ASP A 150 3.77 -14.63 27.66
C ASP A 150 2.66 -14.04 26.76
N THR A 151 2.95 -13.91 25.47
CA THR A 151 2.02 -13.48 24.42
C THR A 151 1.26 -14.66 23.80
N GLN A 152 1.53 -15.91 24.23
CA GLN A 152 0.86 -17.12 23.70
C GLN A 152 -0.61 -17.31 24.13
N VAL A 153 -1.16 -16.46 25.01
CA VAL A 153 -2.54 -16.63 25.55
C VAL A 153 -3.60 -15.71 24.93
N ASN A 154 -3.30 -15.01 23.84
CA ASN A 154 -4.29 -14.18 23.14
C ASN A 154 -4.93 -14.88 21.92
N GLU A 155 -5.24 -16.18 22.04
CA GLU A 155 -6.04 -16.94 21.05
C GLU A 155 -7.44 -16.32 20.80
N SER A 156 -7.88 -15.37 21.63
CA SER A 156 -9.14 -14.61 21.47
C SER A 156 -9.01 -13.27 20.75
N LEU A 157 -7.81 -12.83 20.32
CA LEU A 157 -7.66 -11.57 19.56
C LEU A 157 -7.78 -11.74 18.04
N MET A 158 -8.04 -12.96 17.57
CA MET A 158 -8.06 -13.33 16.15
C MET A 158 -9.48 -13.76 15.76
N HIS A 159 -10.36 -12.81 15.46
CA HIS A 159 -11.70 -13.15 14.95
C HIS A 159 -11.61 -13.52 13.45
N ASN A 160 -12.32 -14.57 13.05
CA ASN A 160 -12.54 -14.97 11.64
C ASN A 160 -11.35 -15.51 10.83
N GLY A 161 -10.48 -16.33 11.44
CA GLY A 161 -9.71 -17.32 10.67
C GLY A 161 -8.69 -16.76 9.68
N GLN A 162 -8.36 -15.47 9.75
CA GLN A 162 -7.16 -14.92 9.13
C GLN A 162 -6.12 -14.76 10.22
N GLN A 163 -5.33 -15.82 10.44
CA GLN A 163 -4.09 -15.66 11.19
C GLN A 163 -3.16 -14.76 10.38
N LEU A 164 -3.20 -13.46 10.64
CA LEU A 164 -2.07 -12.60 10.35
C LEU A 164 -1.02 -12.88 11.42
N HIS A 165 -0.43 -14.06 11.26
CA HIS A 165 0.67 -14.58 12.05
C HIS A 165 1.86 -13.66 11.84
N SER A 166 1.98 -12.64 12.68
CA SER A 166 3.14 -11.77 12.86
C SER A 166 3.67 -11.06 11.60
N THR A 167 3.92 -9.76 11.76
CA THR A 167 4.77 -8.95 10.87
C THR A 167 6.15 -9.59 10.59
N LEU A 168 6.54 -10.62 11.35
CA LEU A 168 7.79 -11.36 11.20
C LEU A 168 7.75 -12.41 10.07
N LEU A 169 6.58 -12.86 9.63
CA LEU A 169 6.39 -13.91 8.63
C LEU A 169 5.96 -13.38 7.24
N MET A 170 5.69 -12.08 7.13
CA MET A 170 5.41 -11.43 5.84
C MET A 170 6.68 -11.22 4.98
N LYS A 171 7.88 -11.51 5.51
CA LYS A 171 9.17 -11.17 4.88
C LYS A 171 9.48 -11.89 3.57
N ASN A 172 8.79 -13.00 3.29
CA ASN A 172 9.01 -13.80 2.08
C ASN A 172 7.82 -13.79 1.12
N LYS A 173 6.78 -12.99 1.40
CA LYS A 173 5.67 -12.86 0.45
C LYS A 173 6.14 -12.07 -0.75
N CYS A 174 6.05 -12.66 -1.93
CA CYS A 174 6.23 -11.95 -3.18
C CYS A 174 4.92 -11.31 -3.63
N LEU A 175 5.04 -10.23 -4.40
CA LEU A 175 3.91 -9.59 -5.07
C LEU A 175 4.19 -9.43 -6.57
N VAL A 176 3.11 -9.23 -7.32
CA VAL A 176 3.13 -8.82 -8.72
C VAL A 176 2.09 -7.71 -8.92
N SER A 177 2.31 -6.85 -9.90
CA SER A 177 1.32 -5.81 -10.27
C SER A 177 0.28 -6.41 -11.22
N THR A 178 -0.99 -5.99 -11.08
CA THR A 178 -2.07 -6.38 -12.01
C THR A 178 -1.89 -5.81 -13.40
#